data_AF-A0A924EN04-F1
#
_entry.id   AF-A0A924EN04-F1
#
_cell.length_a   1.000
_cell.length_b   1.000
_cell.length_c   1.000
_cell.angle_alpha   90.00
_cell.angle_beta   90.00
_cell.angle_gamma   90.00
#
_symmetry.space_group_name_H-M   'P 1'
#
loop_
_entity.id
_entity.type
_entity.pdbx_description
1 polymer ?
#
loop_
_entity_poly.entity_id
_entity_poly.type
_entity_poly.pdbx_seq_one_letter_code
_entity_poly.pdbx_strand_id
1 'polypeptide(L)'
;KPQSVLISTLNIAMAPAANELKEFVLRPGRFTKYQADSAARKVLYKTTLERRPPSPFNSPVSAIAELFNQKAKRAYQFQKDFAAGEIEKFIDIRYNPQMVTKLTGLTGDSIGHFMYACPMPYDFARSATDLEIKMWVRSSFREWQKKQPKDSLAVKAEVKK
;
A
#
# COMPACT_ATOMS: atom_id res chain seq x y z
N LYS A 1 -6.53 -82.96 12.10
CA LYS A 1 -6.43 -82.21 10.82
C LYS A 1 -6.26 -80.74 11.18
N PRO A 2 -5.21 -80.03 10.74
CA PRO A 2 -5.03 -78.62 11.10
C PRO A 2 -6.05 -77.76 10.35
N GLN A 3 -6.52 -76.70 11.02
CA GLN A 3 -7.53 -75.78 10.50
C GLN A 3 -6.92 -74.88 9.42
N SER A 4 -7.54 -74.87 8.24
CA SER A 4 -7.15 -74.01 7.11
C SER A 4 -7.48 -72.55 7.44
N VAL A 5 -6.44 -71.71 7.51
CA VAL A 5 -6.61 -70.26 7.66
C VAL A 5 -7.08 -69.69 6.32
N LEU A 6 -8.31 -69.21 6.27
CA LEU A 6 -8.86 -68.47 5.13
C LEU A 6 -8.27 -67.06 5.14
N ILE A 7 -7.34 -66.79 4.23
CA ILE A 7 -6.78 -65.46 4.03
C ILE A 7 -7.76 -64.69 3.13
N SER A 8 -8.52 -63.77 3.73
CA SER A 8 -9.38 -62.85 2.99
C SER A 8 -8.55 -61.68 2.47
N THR A 9 -8.52 -61.50 1.16
CA THR A 9 -7.90 -60.32 0.53
C THR A 9 -8.94 -59.23 0.33
N LEU A 10 -8.75 -58.10 0.99
CA LEU A 10 -9.60 -56.93 0.83
C LEU A 10 -9.02 -56.04 -0.27
N ASN A 11 -9.69 -55.98 -1.42
CA ASN A 11 -9.34 -55.05 -2.49
C ASN A 11 -9.84 -53.65 -2.13
N ILE A 12 -8.95 -52.81 -1.63
CA ILE A 12 -9.25 -51.40 -1.32
C ILE A 12 -8.93 -50.57 -2.56
N ALA A 13 -9.97 -50.16 -3.28
CA ALA A 13 -9.85 -49.14 -4.32
C ALA A 13 -10.11 -47.76 -3.70
N MET A 14 -9.12 -46.87 -3.76
CA MET A 14 -9.28 -45.47 -3.35
C MET A 14 -9.51 -44.60 -4.60
N ALA A 15 -10.58 -43.82 -4.60
CA ALA A 15 -10.74 -42.76 -5.58
C ALA A 15 -9.82 -41.58 -5.22
N PRO A 16 -9.05 -41.01 -6.17
CA PRO A 16 -8.23 -39.85 -5.88
C PRO A 16 -9.13 -38.65 -5.54
N ALA A 17 -8.97 -38.10 -4.34
CA ALA A 17 -9.62 -36.86 -3.95
C ALA A 17 -8.92 -35.68 -4.65
N ALA A 18 -9.46 -35.25 -5.79
CA ALA A 18 -9.04 -34.04 -6.45
C ALA A 18 -9.49 -32.83 -5.63
N ASN A 19 -8.61 -32.31 -4.78
CA ASN A 19 -8.84 -31.07 -4.06
C ASN A 19 -8.55 -29.90 -5.01
N GLU A 20 -9.56 -29.42 -5.72
CA GLU A 20 -9.45 -28.18 -6.47
C GLU A 20 -9.53 -26.98 -5.51
N LEU A 21 -8.63 -26.02 -5.68
CA LEU A 21 -8.72 -24.76 -4.97
C LEU A 21 -10.00 -24.04 -5.40
N LYS A 22 -10.75 -23.50 -4.44
CA LYS A 22 -11.94 -22.70 -4.74
C LYS A 22 -11.58 -21.60 -5.74
N GLU A 23 -12.39 -21.46 -6.78
CA GLU A 23 -12.28 -20.37 -7.75
C GLU A 23 -12.25 -19.03 -6.99
N PHE A 24 -11.16 -18.28 -7.20
CA PHE A 24 -10.98 -16.97 -6.61
C PHE A 24 -11.17 -15.92 -7.69
N VAL A 25 -12.26 -15.17 -7.60
CA VAL A 25 -12.47 -13.99 -8.45
C VAL A 25 -11.54 -12.88 -7.97
N LEU A 26 -10.45 -12.66 -8.71
CA LEU A 26 -9.58 -11.50 -8.52
C LEU A 26 -10.37 -10.21 -8.81
N ARG A 27 -10.88 -9.58 -7.74
CA ARG A 27 -11.62 -8.30 -7.71
C ARG A 27 -13.06 -8.40 -8.24
N PRO A 28 -14.05 -8.77 -7.41
CA PRO A 28 -15.45 -8.74 -7.79
C PRO A 28 -15.93 -7.29 -7.93
N GLY A 29 -15.78 -6.72 -9.13
CA GLY A 29 -16.58 -5.62 -9.68
C GLY A 29 -16.59 -4.25 -8.96
N ARG A 30 -15.90 -4.06 -7.83
CA ARG A 30 -15.91 -2.79 -7.09
C ARG A 30 -14.50 -2.24 -6.90
N PHE A 31 -14.30 -1.04 -7.44
CA PHE A 31 -13.15 -0.20 -7.14
C PHE A 31 -13.02 -0.02 -5.62
N THR A 32 -11.78 0.05 -5.12
CA THR A 32 -11.58 0.51 -3.74
C THR A 32 -12.18 1.91 -3.58
N LYS A 33 -12.60 2.29 -2.36
CA LYS A 33 -13.16 3.63 -2.12
C LYS A 33 -12.27 4.72 -2.71
N TYR A 34 -10.95 4.62 -2.49
CA TYR A 34 -9.97 5.51 -3.09
C TYR A 34 -9.94 5.51 -4.61
N GLN A 35 -10.03 4.34 -5.25
CA GLN A 35 -10.06 4.26 -6.71
C GLN A 35 -11.30 4.95 -7.28
N ALA A 36 -12.46 4.76 -6.66
CA ALA A 36 -13.69 5.44 -7.04
C ALA A 36 -13.57 6.97 -6.84
N ASP A 37 -13.07 7.40 -5.67
CA ASP A 37 -12.88 8.81 -5.36
C ASP A 37 -11.84 9.47 -6.29
N SER A 38 -10.74 8.77 -6.60
CA SER A 38 -9.69 9.23 -7.52
C SER A 38 -10.24 9.38 -8.95
N ALA A 39 -11.03 8.41 -9.41
CA ALA A 39 -11.70 8.50 -10.71
C ALA A 39 -12.65 9.71 -10.77
N ALA A 40 -13.48 9.90 -9.73
CA ALA A 40 -14.38 11.05 -9.64
C ALA A 40 -13.61 12.39 -9.61
N ARG A 41 -12.52 12.48 -8.84
CA ARG A 41 -11.65 13.68 -8.80
C ARG A 41 -11.03 13.99 -10.15
N LYS A 42 -10.57 12.98 -10.89
CA LYS A 42 -10.00 13.19 -12.24
C LYS A 42 -11.03 13.73 -13.22
N VAL A 43 -12.28 13.28 -13.12
CA VAL A 43 -13.39 13.82 -13.93
C VAL A 43 -13.68 15.28 -13.54
N LEU A 44 -13.78 15.56 -12.24
CA LEU A 44 -14.06 16.90 -11.71
C LEU A 44 -13.01 17.93 -12.13
N TYR A 45 -11.72 17.58 -12.01
CA TYR A 45 -10.61 18.49 -12.28
C TYR A 45 -10.02 18.36 -13.67
N LYS A 46 -10.71 17.65 -14.59
CA LYS A 46 -10.21 17.33 -15.94
C LYS A 46 -9.63 18.55 -16.65
N THR A 47 -10.37 19.65 -16.70
CA THR A 47 -9.96 20.89 -17.38
C THR A 47 -8.66 21.47 -16.84
N THR A 48 -8.49 21.48 -15.51
CA THR A 48 -7.28 22.02 -14.88
C THR A 48 -6.11 21.06 -15.03
N LEU A 49 -6.34 19.76 -14.94
CA LEU A 49 -5.31 18.73 -15.08
C LEU A 49 -4.80 18.57 -16.53
N GLU A 50 -5.65 18.80 -17.51
CA GLU A 50 -5.29 18.72 -18.94
C GLU A 50 -4.62 20.00 -19.47
N ARG A 51 -4.57 21.09 -18.69
CA ARG A 51 -3.88 22.32 -19.09
C ARG A 51 -2.41 22.04 -19.37
N ARG A 52 -1.95 22.36 -20.57
CA ARG A 52 -0.53 22.31 -20.97
C ARG A 52 -0.03 23.71 -21.29
N PRO A 53 1.25 24.02 -21.03
CA PRO A 53 1.86 25.26 -21.50
C PRO A 53 1.88 25.28 -23.04
N PRO A 54 1.69 26.45 -23.65
CA PRO A 54 1.83 26.59 -25.11
C PRO A 54 3.26 26.25 -25.55
N SER A 55 3.40 25.68 -26.75
CA SER A 55 4.73 25.35 -27.28
C SER A 55 5.53 26.63 -27.54
N PRO A 56 6.75 26.77 -26.98
CA PRO A 56 7.61 27.92 -27.24
C PRO A 56 7.99 28.06 -28.72
N PHE A 57 8.09 26.93 -29.44
CA PHE A 57 8.47 26.90 -30.85
C PHE A 57 7.33 27.32 -31.79
N ASN A 58 6.10 26.90 -31.49
CA ASN A 58 4.95 27.18 -32.37
C ASN A 58 4.24 28.49 -32.00
N SER A 59 4.42 28.98 -30.77
CA SER A 59 3.72 30.16 -30.25
C SER A 59 4.56 30.92 -29.21
N PRO A 60 5.65 31.58 -29.64
CA PRO A 60 6.61 32.21 -28.72
C PRO A 60 5.98 33.32 -27.87
N VAL A 61 5.11 34.15 -28.45
CA VAL A 61 4.41 35.24 -27.73
C VAL A 61 3.51 34.69 -26.63
N SER A 62 2.72 33.65 -26.95
CA SER A 62 1.86 32.99 -25.97
C SER A 62 2.65 32.32 -24.85
N ALA A 63 3.81 31.73 -25.16
CA ALA A 63 4.70 31.13 -24.17
C ALA A 63 5.24 32.16 -23.18
N ILE A 64 5.63 33.35 -23.66
CA ILE A 64 6.06 34.44 -22.78
C ILE A 64 4.88 34.96 -21.94
N ALA A 65 3.72 35.20 -22.55
CA ALA A 65 2.53 35.67 -21.85
C ALA A 65 2.09 34.72 -20.71
N GLU A 66 2.22 33.40 -20.93
CA GLU A 66 1.88 32.38 -19.94
C GLU A 66 2.74 32.49 -18.68
N LEU A 67 4.02 32.86 -18.80
CA LEU A 67 4.93 33.02 -17.66
C LEU A 67 4.51 34.15 -16.70
N PHE A 68 3.78 35.16 -17.20
CA PHE A 68 3.28 36.27 -16.39
C PHE A 68 1.83 36.05 -15.92
N ASN A 69 1.13 35.06 -16.48
CA ASN A 69 -0.24 34.76 -16.12
C ASN A 69 -0.36 34.06 -14.75
N GLN A 70 -0.90 34.75 -13.76
CA GLN A 70 -1.09 34.20 -12.42
C GLN A 70 -2.06 33.00 -12.40
N LYS A 71 -3.08 32.98 -13.27
CA LYS A 71 -4.03 31.87 -13.35
C LYS A 71 -3.34 30.59 -13.83
N ALA A 72 -2.44 30.71 -14.80
CA ALA A 72 -1.62 29.60 -15.29
C ALA A 72 -0.74 29.03 -14.18
N LYS A 73 -0.02 29.89 -13.45
CA LYS A 73 0.80 29.48 -12.31
C LYS A 73 0.01 28.69 -11.27
N ARG A 74 -1.17 29.18 -10.90
CA ARG A 74 -2.05 28.49 -9.94
C ARG A 74 -2.52 27.13 -10.46
N ALA A 75 -2.85 27.03 -11.74
CA ALA A 75 -3.24 25.76 -12.35
C ALA A 75 -2.09 24.74 -12.32
N TYR A 76 -0.86 25.14 -12.65
CA TYR A 76 0.30 24.24 -12.57
C TYR A 76 0.67 23.86 -11.15
N GLN A 77 0.54 24.79 -10.19
CA GLN A 77 0.71 24.47 -8.78
C GLN A 77 -0.32 23.44 -8.33
N PHE A 78 -1.59 23.66 -8.67
CA PHE A 78 -2.65 22.68 -8.40
C PHE A 78 -2.36 21.31 -9.02
N GLN A 79 -1.85 21.23 -10.25
CA GLN A 79 -1.48 19.95 -10.86
C GLN A 79 -0.42 19.20 -10.05
N LYS A 80 0.62 19.92 -9.57
CA LYS A 80 1.67 19.35 -8.72
C LYS A 80 1.12 18.88 -7.38
N ASP A 81 0.35 19.74 -6.71
CA ASP A 81 -0.25 19.45 -5.41
C ASP A 81 -1.23 18.27 -5.51
N PHE A 82 -2.01 18.21 -6.60
CA PHE A 82 -2.91 17.11 -6.89
C PHE A 82 -2.15 15.79 -7.06
N ALA A 83 -1.06 15.79 -7.83
CA ALA A 83 -0.24 14.59 -8.03
C ALA A 83 0.40 14.11 -6.72
N ALA A 84 0.96 15.04 -5.93
CA ALA A 84 1.52 14.74 -4.60
C ALA A 84 0.45 14.18 -3.65
N GLY A 85 -0.73 14.81 -3.59
CA GLY A 85 -1.83 14.35 -2.75
C GLY A 85 -2.40 12.99 -3.16
N GLU A 86 -2.39 12.63 -4.45
CA GLU A 86 -2.76 11.28 -4.88
C GLU A 86 -1.72 10.23 -4.43
N ILE A 87 -0.43 10.58 -4.48
CA ILE A 87 0.66 9.72 -4.00
C ILE A 87 0.50 9.44 -2.50
N GLU A 88 0.33 10.49 -1.69
CA GLU A 88 0.16 10.39 -0.23
C GLU A 88 -1.06 9.53 0.13
N LYS A 89 -2.22 9.82 -0.48
CA LYS A 89 -3.45 9.04 -0.23
C LYS A 89 -3.28 7.57 -0.61
N PHE A 90 -2.57 7.28 -1.70
CA PHE A 90 -2.31 5.91 -2.09
C PHE A 90 -1.44 5.18 -1.06
N ILE A 91 -0.39 5.85 -0.56
CA ILE A 91 0.46 5.33 0.51
C ILE A 91 -0.37 5.09 1.77
N ASP A 92 -1.20 6.05 2.21
CA ASP A 92 -2.01 5.93 3.44
C ASP A 92 -2.91 4.69 3.45
N ILE A 93 -3.44 4.30 2.29
CA ILE A 93 -4.28 3.10 2.17
C ILE A 93 -3.45 1.84 2.35
N ARG A 94 -2.27 1.80 1.73
CA ARG A 94 -1.36 0.65 1.73
C ARG A 94 -0.59 0.53 3.04
N TYR A 95 -0.24 1.64 3.66
CA TYR A 95 0.60 1.77 4.85
C TYR A 95 -0.16 2.53 5.93
N ASN A 96 -1.26 1.94 6.40
CA ASN A 96 -2.12 2.56 7.41
C ASN A 96 -1.63 2.27 8.85
N PRO A 97 -1.90 3.19 9.81
CA PRO A 97 -1.54 2.98 11.22
C PRO A 97 -2.13 1.70 11.81
N GLN A 98 -3.36 1.32 11.42
CA GLN A 98 -4.01 0.13 11.97
C GLN A 98 -3.26 -1.17 11.62
N MET A 99 -2.74 -1.29 10.40
CA MET A 99 -1.94 -2.43 9.94
C MET A 99 -0.60 -2.42 10.68
N VAL A 100 0.03 -1.26 10.79
CA VAL A 100 1.29 -1.11 11.51
C VAL A 100 1.12 -1.54 12.96
N THR A 101 0.08 -1.08 13.67
CA THR A 101 -0.25 -1.51 15.04
C THR A 101 -0.39 -3.03 15.13
N LYS A 102 -1.10 -3.65 14.18
CA LYS A 102 -1.27 -5.12 14.16
C LYS A 102 0.05 -5.87 13.99
N LEU A 103 1.00 -5.31 13.25
CA LEU A 103 2.29 -5.97 12.96
C LEU A 103 3.37 -5.71 14.01
N THR A 104 3.40 -4.51 14.59
CA THR A 104 4.47 -4.05 15.49
C THR A 104 4.03 -3.98 16.95
N GLY A 105 2.72 -3.91 17.23
CA GLY A 105 2.18 -3.67 18.56
C GLY A 105 2.31 -2.22 19.05
N LEU A 106 2.76 -1.30 18.20
CA LEU A 106 2.85 0.12 18.54
C LEU A 106 1.47 0.77 18.66
N THR A 107 1.30 1.63 19.67
CA THR A 107 0.06 2.35 19.96
C THR A 107 0.33 3.82 20.29
N GLY A 108 -0.69 4.67 20.15
CA GLY A 108 -0.59 6.11 20.43
C GLY A 108 0.52 6.78 19.63
N ASP A 109 1.24 7.71 20.24
CA ASP A 109 2.25 8.54 19.56
C ASP A 109 3.42 7.74 18.98
N SER A 110 3.73 6.57 19.56
CA SER A 110 4.83 5.72 19.09
C SER A 110 4.65 5.27 17.64
N ILE A 111 3.41 5.14 17.18
CA ILE A 111 3.13 4.77 15.79
C ILE A 111 3.43 5.91 14.83
N GLY A 112 3.07 7.14 15.20
CA GLY A 112 3.34 8.33 14.42
C GLY A 112 4.85 8.55 14.27
N HIS A 113 5.59 8.38 15.37
CA HIS A 113 7.06 8.46 15.36
C HIS A 113 7.69 7.41 14.45
N PHE A 114 7.20 6.16 14.50
CA PHE A 114 7.67 5.10 13.61
C PHE A 114 7.36 5.40 12.14
N MET A 115 6.11 5.77 11.82
CA MET A 115 5.70 6.04 10.44
C MET A 115 6.41 7.27 9.85
N TYR A 116 6.69 8.29 10.67
CA TYR A 116 7.50 9.44 10.29
C TYR A 116 8.96 9.08 10.05
N ALA A 117 9.55 8.25 10.91
CA ALA A 117 10.95 7.81 10.76
C ALA A 117 11.15 6.79 9.63
N CYS A 118 10.10 6.04 9.28
CA CYS A 118 10.10 5.03 8.23
C CYS A 118 8.95 5.30 7.24
N PRO A 119 9.08 6.29 6.35
CA PRO A 119 8.13 6.52 5.28
C PRO A 119 8.28 5.46 4.19
N MET A 120 7.15 4.98 3.66
CA MET A 120 7.16 4.02 2.56
C MET A 120 7.36 4.72 1.21
N PRO A 121 8.33 4.29 0.38
CA PRO A 121 8.47 4.83 -0.96
C PRO A 121 7.25 4.53 -1.83
N TYR A 122 6.79 5.52 -2.62
CA TYR A 122 5.61 5.38 -3.48
C TYR A 122 5.74 4.23 -4.49
N ASP A 123 6.88 4.11 -5.16
CA ASP A 123 7.10 3.08 -6.18
C ASP A 123 7.02 1.66 -5.59
N PHE A 124 7.50 1.49 -4.36
CA PHE A 124 7.37 0.24 -3.62
C PHE A 124 5.91 -0.01 -3.23
N ALA A 125 5.22 0.98 -2.65
CA ALA A 125 3.81 0.85 -2.29
C ALA A 125 2.92 0.45 -3.48
N ARG A 126 3.31 0.89 -4.70
CA ARG A 126 2.56 0.66 -5.94
C ARG A 126 2.79 -0.72 -6.55
N SER A 127 4.02 -1.22 -6.50
CA SER A 127 4.42 -2.49 -7.10
C SER A 127 4.29 -3.67 -6.13
N ALA A 128 4.50 -3.44 -4.84
CA ALA A 128 4.54 -4.50 -3.84
C ALA A 128 3.18 -5.13 -3.57
N THR A 129 3.20 -6.45 -3.42
CA THR A 129 2.11 -7.26 -2.90
C THR A 129 1.85 -6.96 -1.42
N ASP A 130 0.67 -7.36 -0.93
CA ASP A 130 0.29 -7.16 0.47
C ASP A 130 1.25 -7.87 1.44
N LEU A 131 1.84 -8.99 1.02
CA LEU A 131 2.82 -9.71 1.83
C LEU A 131 4.14 -8.93 1.93
N GLU A 132 4.65 -8.44 0.80
CA GLU A 132 5.90 -7.66 0.75
C GLU A 132 5.79 -6.38 1.56
N ILE A 133 4.64 -5.71 1.54
CA ILE A 133 4.38 -4.55 2.40
C ILE A 133 4.46 -4.93 3.88
N LYS A 134 3.82 -6.03 4.30
CA LYS A 134 3.91 -6.50 5.69
C LYS A 134 5.35 -6.86 6.09
N MET A 135 6.11 -7.46 5.17
CA MET A 135 7.52 -7.77 5.39
C MET A 135 8.36 -6.51 5.54
N TRP A 136 8.15 -5.52 4.67
CA TRP A 136 8.80 -4.21 4.74
C TRP A 136 8.56 -3.53 6.09
N VAL A 137 7.31 -3.52 6.58
CA VAL A 137 7.00 -2.95 7.90
C VAL A 137 7.78 -3.66 9.02
N ARG A 138 7.87 -4.99 8.97
CA ARG A 138 8.61 -5.77 9.98
C ARG A 138 10.11 -5.52 9.92
N SER A 139 10.71 -5.42 8.74
CA SER A 139 12.14 -5.11 8.59
C SER A 139 12.45 -3.69 9.06
N SER A 140 11.66 -2.71 8.62
CA SER A 140 11.82 -1.31 9.01
C SER A 140 11.62 -1.13 10.52
N PHE A 141 10.67 -1.84 11.13
CA PHE A 141 10.49 -1.81 12.58
C PHE A 141 11.70 -2.34 13.34
N ARG A 142 12.32 -3.44 12.88
CA ARG A 142 13.55 -3.97 13.49
C ARG A 142 14.71 -2.99 13.37
N GLU A 143 14.86 -2.34 12.22
CA GLU A 143 15.89 -1.32 12.03
C GLU A 143 15.66 -0.09 12.89
N TRP A 144 14.40 0.34 12.99
CA TRP A 144 14.00 1.45 13.85
C TRP A 144 14.31 1.15 15.31
N GLN A 145 13.99 -0.05 15.81
CA GLN A 145 14.31 -0.49 17.18
C GLN A 145 15.82 -0.48 17.46
N LYS A 146 16.66 -0.85 16.49
CA LYS A 146 18.13 -0.81 16.65
C LYS A 146 18.68 0.62 16.78
N LYS A 147 18.02 1.59 16.14
CA LYS A 147 18.41 3.01 16.16
C LYS A 147 17.95 3.74 17.40
N GLN A 148 16.93 3.23 18.10
CA GLN A 148 16.46 3.85 19.33
C GLN A 148 17.54 3.75 20.43
N PRO A 149 17.84 4.86 21.16
CA PRO A 149 18.73 4.80 22.30
C PRO A 149 18.14 3.84 23.36
N LYS A 150 18.99 2.96 23.87
CA LYS A 150 18.62 1.85 24.80
C LYS A 150 17.92 2.33 26.07
N ASP A 151 18.03 3.62 26.41
CA ASP A 151 17.47 4.22 27.62
C ASP A 151 15.93 4.22 27.64
N SER A 152 15.27 4.26 26.47
CA SER A 152 13.80 4.26 26.38
C SER A 152 13.15 2.88 26.52
N LEU A 153 13.92 1.81 26.31
CA LEU A 153 13.45 0.41 26.38
C LEU A 153 13.53 -0.16 27.80
N ALA A 154 14.40 0.39 28.66
CA ALA A 154 14.54 -0.02 30.05
C ALA A 154 13.31 0.34 30.91
N VAL A 155 12.71 1.51 30.67
CA VAL A 155 11.56 2.00 31.46
C VAL A 155 10.33 1.09 31.34
N LYS A 156 10.12 0.44 30.19
CA LYS A 156 8.97 -0.49 30.00
C LYS A 156 9.18 -1.86 30.65
N ALA A 157 10.41 -2.25 30.95
CA ALA A 157 10.72 -3.50 31.65
C ALA A 157 10.53 -3.37 33.17
N GLU A 158 10.68 -2.16 33.72
CA GLU A 158 10.53 -1.92 35.17
C GLU A 158 9.08 -1.72 35.62
N VAL A 159 8.21 -1.13 34.78
CA VAL A 159 6.78 -0.93 35.13
C VAL A 159 5.98 -2.24 35.19
N LYS A 160 6.58 -3.36 34.79
CA LYS A 160 5.97 -4.70 34.79
C LYS A 160 6.45 -5.61 35.93
N LYS A 161 7.21 -5.07 36.89
CA LYS A 161 7.60 -5.75 38.13
C LYS A 161 6.76 -5.30 39.31
#